data_AF-A0A132MLQ9-F1
#
_entry.id   AF-A0A132MLQ9-F1
#
_cell.length_a   1.000
_cell.length_b   1.000
_cell.length_c   1.000
_cell.angle_alpha   90.00
_cell.angle_beta   90.00
_cell.angle_gamma   90.00
#
_symmetry.space_group_name_H-M   'P 1'
#
loop_
_entity.id
_entity.type
_entity.pdbx_description
1 polymer ?
#
loop_
_entity_poly.entity_id
_entity_poly.type
_entity_poly.pdbx_seq_one_letter_code
_entity_poly.pdbx_strand_id
1 'polypeptide(L)' 'MIGPRTVIVTTVHSLQVVDGPLPETEHDFSVDLIVTPDEVIECAPPRRPRGILWDHLSAEKIAAIPVLAARIAQGT' A
#
# COMPACT_ATOMS: atom_id res chain seq x y z
N MET A 1 14.26 5.76 -9.32
CA MET A 1 14.54 5.08 -8.04
C MET A 1 13.38 5.37 -7.11
N ILE A 2 12.81 4.34 -6.48
CA ILE A 2 11.69 4.46 -5.54
C ILE A 2 12.19 3.91 -4.20
N GLY A 3 11.96 4.63 -3.10
CA GLY A 3 12.45 4.25 -1.77
C GLY A 3 11.54 4.76 -0.65
N PRO A 4 11.93 4.57 0.62
CA PRO A 4 11.07 4.87 1.78
C PRO A 4 10.61 6.34 1.88
N ARG A 5 11.34 7.25 1.24
CA ARG A 5 11.05 8.69 1.20
C ARG A 5 10.35 9.14 -0.09
N THR A 6 9.96 8.21 -0.96
CA THR A 6 9.20 8.56 -2.16
C THR A 6 7.78 8.96 -1.77
N VAL A 7 7.37 10.16 -2.19
CA VAL A 7 6.03 10.71 -1.98
C VAL A 7 5.03 9.97 -2.87
N ILE A 8 3.91 9.55 -2.28
CA ILE A 8 2.77 8.91 -2.95
C ILE A 8 1.63 9.93 -2.99
N VAL A 9 1.20 10.28 -4.19
CA VAL A 9 0.13 11.27 -4.42
C VAL A 9 -0.98 10.63 -5.24
N THR A 10 -2.21 10.98 -4.92
CA THR A 10 -3.37 10.64 -5.76
C THR A 10 -4.19 11.88 -6.08
N THR A 11 -4.93 11.81 -7.18
CA THR A 11 -5.93 12.80 -7.58
C THR A 11 -7.31 12.16 -7.51
N VAL A 12 -8.28 12.83 -6.89
CA VAL A 12 -9.67 12.36 -6.79
C VAL A 12 -10.63 13.53 -6.98
N HIS A 13 -11.90 13.23 -7.22
CA HIS A 13 -12.96 14.24 -7.16
C HIS A 13 -13.30 14.57 -5.69
N SER A 14 -13.73 15.80 -5.40
CA SER A 14 -14.06 16.26 -4.04
C SER A 14 -15.13 15.37 -3.37
N LEU A 15 -16.07 14.81 -4.16
CA LEU A 15 -17.09 13.85 -3.68
C LEU A 15 -16.55 12.48 -3.21
N GLN A 16 -15.31 12.15 -3.54
CA GLN A 16 -14.67 10.91 -3.08
C GLN A 16 -13.99 11.08 -1.72
N VAL A 17 -13.90 12.31 -1.22
CA VAL A 17 -13.42 12.62 0.13
C VAL A 17 -14.60 12.55 1.08
N VAL A 18 -14.50 11.71 2.10
CA VAL A 18 -15.56 11.49 3.07
C VAL A 18 -15.01 11.68 4.49
N ASP A 19 -15.83 12.27 5.35
CA ASP A 19 -15.50 12.42 6.76
C ASP A 19 -15.78 11.10 7.50
N GLY A 20 -14.72 10.45 7.98
CA GLY A 20 -14.84 9.28 8.84
C GLY A 20 -13.84 8.17 8.54
N PRO A 21 -13.87 7.10 9.35
CA PRO A 21 -13.00 5.95 9.14
C PRO A 21 -13.40 5.20 7.86
N LEU A 22 -12.39 4.83 7.07
CA LEU A 22 -12.54 3.89 5.96
C LEU A 22 -12.17 2.48 6.43
N PRO A 23 -12.82 1.43 5.88
CA PRO A 23 -12.39 0.06 6.13
C PRO A 23 -11.00 -0.15 5.52
N GLU A 24 -10.05 -0.54 6.36
CA GLU A 24 -8.68 -0.86 5.95
C GLU A 24 -8.33 -2.30 6.29
N THR A 25 -7.49 -2.88 5.45
CA THR A 25 -6.86 -4.20 5.61
C THR A 25 -5.35 -4.05 5.69
N GLU A 26 -4.65 -5.11 6.08
CA GLU A 26 -3.18 -5.10 6.16
C GLU A 26 -2.49 -4.84 4.82
N HIS A 27 -3.16 -5.10 3.70
CA HIS A 27 -2.63 -4.88 2.35
C HIS A 27 -2.71 -3.42 1.91
N ASP A 28 -3.55 -2.61 2.56
CA ASP A 28 -3.71 -1.21 2.19
C ASP A 28 -2.48 -0.39 2.60
N PHE A 29 -2.32 0.78 2.00
CA PHE A 29 -1.25 1.73 2.32
C PHE A 29 -1.76 3.14 2.08
N SER A 30 -1.20 4.10 2.80
CA SER A 30 -1.65 5.48 2.75
C SER A 30 -0.88 6.29 1.71
N VAL A 31 -1.56 7.27 1.14
CA VAL A 31 -0.94 8.34 0.35
C VAL A 31 -0.43 9.45 1.27
N ASP A 32 0.51 10.25 0.79
CA ASP A 32 0.98 11.45 1.47
C ASP A 32 0.08 12.66 1.18
N LEU A 33 -0.44 12.73 -0.04
CA LEU A 33 -1.25 13.84 -0.54
C LEU A 33 -2.47 13.32 -1.32
N ILE A 34 -3.61 13.93 -1.06
CA ILE A 34 -4.81 13.83 -1.88
C ILE A 34 -5.01 15.18 -2.56
N VAL A 35 -5.09 15.18 -3.89
CA VAL A 35 -5.33 16.40 -4.68
C VAL A 35 -6.73 16.33 -5.27
N THR A 36 -7.55 17.32 -4.99
CA THR A 36 -8.85 17.54 -5.65
C THR A 36 -8.72 18.72 -6.63
N PRO A 37 -9.73 19.01 -7.47
CA PRO A 37 -9.72 20.23 -8.28
C PRO A 37 -9.62 21.53 -7.46
N ASP A 38 -10.09 21.50 -6.21
CA ASP A 38 -10.28 22.68 -5.38
C ASP A 38 -9.18 22.86 -4.32
N GLU A 39 -8.53 21.76 -3.88
CA GLU A 39 -7.54 21.80 -2.80
C GLU A 39 -6.52 20.65 -2.81
N VAL A 40 -5.49 20.79 -1.97
CA VAL A 40 -4.51 19.75 -1.66
C VAL A 40 -4.60 19.43 -0.18
N ILE A 41 -4.84 18.15 0.13
CA ILE A 41 -5.01 17.64 1.49
C ILE A 41 -3.75 16.87 1.88
N GLU A 42 -3.08 17.30 2.95
CA GLU A 42 -1.97 16.57 3.57
C GLU A 42 -2.50 15.46 4.47
N CYS A 43 -2.03 14.23 4.24
CA CYS A 43 -2.44 13.07 5.02
C CYS A 43 -1.58 12.85 6.27
N ALA A 44 -2.13 12.11 7.23
CA ALA A 44 -1.40 11.64 8.41
C ALA A 44 -0.17 10.79 8.02
N PRO A 45 0.77 10.52 8.95
CA PRO A 45 1.98 9.75 8.65
C PRO A 45 1.67 8.46 7.88
N PRO A 46 2.30 8.28 6.70
CA PRO A 46 1.82 7.29 5.74
C PRO A 46 2.17 5.88 6.18
N ARG A 47 1.18 4.98 6.15
CA ARG A 47 1.44 3.55 6.22
C ARG A 47 2.06 3.11 4.89
N ARG A 48 3.34 2.72 4.90
CA ARG A 48 4.03 2.23 3.71
C ARG A 48 3.83 0.72 3.53
N PRO A 49 3.82 0.21 2.28
CA PRO A 49 3.84 -1.22 2.03
C PRO A 49 5.06 -1.86 2.71
N ARG A 50 4.83 -2.92 3.48
CA ARG A 50 5.88 -3.66 4.21
C ARG A 50 6.54 -4.77 3.37
N GLY A 51 6.17 -4.86 2.10
CA GLY A 51 6.53 -5.97 1.23
C GLY A 51 5.46 -7.06 1.22
N ILE A 52 5.88 -8.31 1.08
CA ILE A 52 4.98 -9.46 0.99
C ILE A 52 4.49 -9.83 2.40
N LEU A 53 3.17 -9.94 2.58
CA LEU A 53 2.57 -10.47 3.79
C LEU A 53 2.59 -12.01 3.73
N TRP A 54 3.71 -12.60 4.14
CA TRP A 54 3.94 -14.05 4.02
C TRP A 54 2.91 -14.89 4.78
N ASP A 55 2.42 -14.40 5.92
CA ASP A 55 1.41 -15.08 6.74
C ASP A 55 0.05 -15.22 6.04
N HIS A 56 -0.18 -14.49 4.93
CA HIS A 56 -1.39 -14.59 4.11
C HIS A 56 -1.27 -15.61 2.95
N LEU A 57 -0.11 -16.23 2.79
CA LEU A 57 0.18 -17.16 1.70
C LEU A 57 0.25 -18.59 2.24
N SER A 58 -0.60 -19.47 1.70
CA SER A 58 -0.48 -20.90 1.94
C SER A 58 0.75 -21.46 1.22
N ALA A 59 1.29 -22.57 1.72
CA ALA A 59 2.38 -23.29 1.06
C ALA A 59 2.04 -23.66 -0.39
N GLU A 60 0.79 -24.01 -0.68
CA GLU A 60 0.30 -24.27 -2.03
C GLU A 60 0.41 -23.04 -2.94
N LYS A 61 -0.03 -21.86 -2.48
CA LYS A 61 0.10 -20.61 -3.25
C LYS A 61 1.55 -20.26 -3.55
N ILE A 62 2.44 -20.49 -2.58
CA ILE A 62 3.87 -20.24 -2.74
C ILE A 62 4.46 -21.21 -3.78
N ALA A 63 4.14 -22.50 -3.70
CA ALA A 63 4.62 -23.52 -4.62
C ALA A 63 4.12 -23.29 -6.06
N ALA A 64 2.89 -22.78 -6.22
CA ALA A 64 2.30 -22.47 -7.50
C ALA A 64 2.95 -21.25 -8.19
N ILE A 65 3.65 -20.38 -7.45
CA ILE A 65 4.25 -19.15 -7.97
C ILE A 65 5.78 -19.20 -7.76
N PRO A 66 6.56 -19.61 -8.78
CA PRO A 66 7.99 -19.88 -8.61
C PRO A 66 8.82 -18.72 -8.04
N VAL A 67 8.45 -17.47 -8.34
CA VAL A 67 9.17 -16.30 -7.82
C VAL A 67 9.01 -16.14 -6.30
N LEU A 68 7.89 -16.58 -5.73
CA LEU A 68 7.67 -16.52 -4.28
C LEU A 68 8.51 -17.57 -3.55
N ALA A 69 8.58 -18.79 -4.09
CA ALA A 69 9.44 -19.84 -3.56
C ALA A 69 10.93 -19.40 -3.55
N ALA A 70 11.39 -18.78 -4.64
CA ALA A 70 12.74 -18.24 -4.72
C ALA A 70 13.02 -17.14 -3.68
N ARG A 71 12.04 -16.29 -3.38
CA ARG A 71 12.18 -15.20 -2.39
C ARG A 71 12.26 -15.70 -0.95
N ILE A 72 11.53 -16.77 -0.60
CA ILE A 72 11.64 -17.39 0.72
C ILE A 72 13.04 -18.00 0.92
N ALA A 73 13.58 -18.66 -0.10
CA ALA A 73 14.89 -19.30 -0.03
C ALA A 73 16.06 -18.31 0.18
N GLN A 74 15.86 -17.03 -0.12
CA GLN A 74 16.91 -15.99 -0.05
C GLN A 74 17.06 -15.34 1.33
N GLY A 75 16.24 -15.72 2.32
CA GLY A 75 16.22 -15.08 3.64
C GLY A 75 15.58 -13.70 3.56
N THR A 76 14.46 -13.52 4.26
CA THR A 76 13.68 -12.26 4.23
C THR A 76 14.44 -11.12 4.89
#